data_AF-A0A091KGZ2-F1
#
_entry.id   AF-A0A091KGZ2-F1
#
_cell.length_a   1.000
_cell.length_b   1.000
_cell.length_c   1.000
_cell.angle_alpha   90.00
_cell.angle_beta   90.00
_cell.angle_gamma   90.00
#
_symmetry.space_group_name_H-M   'P 1'
#
loop_
_entity.id
_entity.type
_entity.pdbx_description
1 polymer ?
#
loop_
_entity_poly.entity_id
_entity_poly.type
_entity_poly.pdbx_seq_one_letter_code
_entity_poly.pdbx_strand_id
1 'polypeptide(L)'
;AEHQHARYNPLRDDWVLVSAHRVKRPWQGQLEKPPPEDVPRWDPNNPLCPGATRANGEVNPQYEGTFVFPNDFPALQPDAPEPGDSDHPLFQAAAARGVCKVMCFHPWSDLTLPLMSLAEIRAVIDAWAELAAELGASYPWVQIFENKGAMMGCSNPHPHCQVWASSFLPNEARLEDRTQRQHLRQHGVPMLLEYAEQEAQRKERLVVENVDWLVVVPYWATWPYQTLLLPRRHVCRLQDLREGERDSLASIMQRLLIKYDN
;
A
#
# COMPACT_ATOMS: atom_id res chain seq x y z
N ALA A 1 19.91 22.41 5.25
CA ALA A 1 19.26 23.71 5.55
C ALA A 1 18.69 23.65 6.97
N GLU A 2 19.24 24.42 7.91
CA GLU A 2 18.88 24.35 9.35
C GLU A 2 17.64 25.18 9.71
N HIS A 3 17.12 25.98 8.78
CA HIS A 3 15.94 26.82 9.00
C HIS A 3 14.63 26.11 8.67
N GLN A 4 13.57 26.56 9.34
CA GLN A 4 12.18 26.20 9.03
C GLN A 4 11.89 26.52 7.56
N HIS A 5 11.29 25.57 6.84
CA HIS A 5 10.87 25.77 5.46
C HIS A 5 9.65 24.89 5.15
N ALA A 6 8.95 25.19 4.06
CA ALA A 6 7.88 24.34 3.54
C ALA A 6 8.35 23.64 2.26
N ARG A 7 7.90 22.41 2.06
CA ARG A 7 8.13 21.62 0.84
C ARG A 7 6.80 21.31 0.18
N TYR A 8 6.71 21.54 -1.12
CA TYR A 8 5.49 21.26 -1.89
C TYR A 8 5.41 19.78 -2.27
N ASN A 9 4.21 19.21 -2.15
CA ASN A 9 3.87 17.88 -2.64
C ASN A 9 3.09 18.01 -3.96
N PRO A 10 3.70 17.68 -5.11
CA PRO A 10 3.05 17.84 -6.41
C PRO A 10 1.95 16.81 -6.67
N LEU A 11 1.95 15.65 -5.98
CA LEU A 11 0.89 14.64 -6.12
C LEU A 11 -0.42 15.09 -5.48
N ARG A 12 -0.32 15.75 -4.32
CA ARG A 12 -1.48 16.17 -3.51
C ARG A 12 -1.87 17.63 -3.67
N ASP A 13 -0.99 18.44 -4.26
CA ASP A 13 -1.14 19.89 -4.36
C ASP A 13 -1.23 20.56 -2.98
N ASP A 14 -0.35 20.13 -2.05
CA ASP A 14 -0.27 20.63 -0.68
C ASP A 14 1.17 20.91 -0.23
N TRP A 15 1.32 21.48 0.97
CA TRP A 15 2.62 21.88 1.54
C TRP A 15 2.88 21.20 2.87
N VAL A 16 4.13 20.79 3.07
CA VAL A 16 4.62 20.14 4.30
C VAL A 16 5.60 21.08 5.00
N LEU A 17 5.33 21.42 6.26
CA LEU A 17 6.25 22.17 7.12
C LEU A 17 7.40 21.28 7.61
N VAL A 18 8.63 21.74 7.43
CA VAL A 18 9.84 21.06 7.88
C VAL A 18 10.53 21.86 8.98
N SER A 19 10.55 21.30 10.19
CA SER A 19 11.17 21.87 11.38
C SER A 19 12.34 21.01 11.88
N ALA A 20 13.53 21.18 11.30
CA ALA A 20 14.69 20.29 11.48
C ALA A 20 15.12 20.03 12.95
N HIS A 21 14.86 20.97 13.88
CA HIS A 21 15.30 20.85 15.28
C HIS A 21 14.25 20.26 16.23
N ARG A 22 13.04 19.92 15.77
CA ARG A 22 11.93 19.51 16.66
C ARG A 22 12.22 18.23 17.45
N VAL A 23 13.03 17.32 16.89
CA VAL A 23 13.45 16.05 17.53
C VAL A 23 14.32 16.29 18.77
N LYS A 24 14.97 17.46 18.92
CA LYS A 24 15.79 17.79 20.10
C LYS A 24 14.97 18.08 21.35
N ARG A 25 13.63 18.17 21.25
CA ARG A 25 12.76 18.37 22.41
C ARG A 25 12.71 17.07 23.23
N PRO A 26 12.93 17.10 24.56
CA PRO A 26 12.85 15.91 25.40
C PRO A 26 11.49 15.22 25.24
N TRP A 27 11.51 13.92 24.92
CA TRP A 27 10.31 13.09 24.87
C TRP A 27 10.01 12.51 26.25
N GLN A 28 8.85 12.85 26.80
CA GLN A 28 8.28 12.28 28.03
C GLN A 28 6.90 11.64 27.76
N GLY A 29 6.58 11.43 26.48
CA GLY A 29 5.29 10.93 26.04
C GLY A 29 5.22 9.40 26.05
N GLN A 30 4.23 8.89 25.34
CA GLN A 30 3.97 7.46 25.17
C GLN A 30 5.21 6.70 24.67
N LEU A 31 5.44 5.53 25.25
CA LEU A 31 6.40 4.55 24.77
C LEU A 31 5.62 3.40 24.14
N GLU A 32 5.91 3.12 22.87
CA GLU A 32 5.26 2.04 22.14
C GLU A 32 5.80 0.69 22.60
N LYS A 33 4.90 -0.30 22.68
CA LYS A 33 5.29 -1.68 22.98
C LYS A 33 5.92 -2.31 21.74
N PRO A 34 7.03 -3.05 21.89
CA PRO A 34 7.56 -3.84 20.79
C PRO A 34 6.50 -4.88 20.34
N PRO A 35 6.55 -5.31 19.07
CA PRO A 35 5.72 -6.41 18.60
C PRO A 35 5.91 -7.66 19.47
N PRO A 36 4.89 -8.50 19.63
CA PRO A 36 5.04 -9.78 20.33
C PRO A 36 6.04 -10.67 19.60
N GLU A 37 7.01 -11.24 20.34
CA GLU A 37 8.08 -12.08 19.78
C GLU A 37 7.60 -13.52 19.46
N ASP A 38 6.51 -13.98 20.07
CA ASP A 38 6.03 -15.36 19.98
C ASP A 38 4.71 -15.50 19.20
N VAL A 39 4.72 -15.18 17.90
CA VAL A 39 3.58 -15.52 17.03
C VAL A 39 3.69 -17.00 16.63
N PRO A 40 2.72 -17.87 16.98
CA PRO A 40 2.78 -19.27 16.58
C PRO A 40 2.66 -19.39 15.06
N ARG A 41 3.52 -20.20 14.45
CA ARG A 41 3.52 -20.47 13.00
C ARG A 41 2.14 -20.82 12.46
N TRP A 42 1.38 -21.61 13.20
CA TRP A 42 0.01 -21.98 12.89
C TRP A 42 -0.82 -22.00 14.18
N ASP A 43 -2.02 -21.44 14.11
CA ASP A 43 -3.00 -21.42 15.21
C ASP A 43 -4.39 -21.74 14.63
N PRO A 44 -5.06 -22.82 15.07
CA PRO A 44 -6.40 -23.17 14.59
C PRO A 44 -7.46 -22.11 14.93
N ASN A 45 -7.20 -21.23 15.91
CA ASN A 45 -8.09 -20.15 16.30
C ASN A 45 -7.84 -18.87 15.50
N ASN A 46 -6.77 -18.80 14.71
CA ASN A 46 -6.53 -17.66 13.84
C ASN A 46 -7.33 -17.86 12.54
N PRO A 47 -8.36 -17.03 12.26
CA PRO A 47 -9.25 -17.22 11.10
C PRO A 47 -8.56 -16.95 9.75
N LEU A 48 -7.29 -16.52 9.76
CA LEU A 48 -6.49 -16.38 8.54
C LEU A 48 -5.66 -17.63 8.23
N CYS A 49 -5.44 -18.54 9.18
CA CYS A 49 -4.63 -19.73 8.98
C CYS A 49 -5.31 -20.79 8.07
N PRO A 50 -4.52 -21.65 7.38
CA PRO A 50 -5.05 -22.80 6.64
C PRO A 50 -5.84 -23.74 7.56
N GLY A 51 -7.02 -24.18 7.09
CA GLY A 51 -7.90 -25.09 7.84
C GLY A 51 -8.64 -24.47 9.03
N ALA A 52 -8.43 -23.19 9.34
CA ALA A 52 -9.17 -22.50 10.39
C ALA A 52 -10.57 -22.08 9.91
N THR A 53 -11.51 -21.97 10.85
CA THR A 53 -12.87 -21.49 10.59
C THR A 53 -12.94 -19.97 10.74
N ARG A 54 -13.51 -19.30 9.75
CA ARG A 54 -13.70 -17.83 9.76
C ARG A 54 -14.99 -17.42 10.47
N ALA A 55 -15.23 -16.12 10.58
CA ALA A 55 -16.38 -15.57 11.32
C ALA A 55 -17.73 -15.92 10.68
N ASN A 56 -17.76 -16.14 9.36
CA ASN A 56 -18.94 -16.63 8.63
C ASN A 56 -19.15 -18.15 8.73
N GLY A 57 -18.28 -18.89 9.43
CA GLY A 57 -18.35 -20.35 9.55
C GLY A 57 -17.73 -21.13 8.39
N GLU A 58 -17.20 -20.46 7.37
CA GLU A 58 -16.45 -21.13 6.30
C GLU A 58 -15.06 -21.58 6.80
N VAL A 59 -14.59 -22.71 6.29
CA VAL A 59 -13.27 -23.25 6.61
C VAL A 59 -12.29 -22.87 5.51
N ASN A 60 -11.17 -22.28 5.88
CA ASN A 60 -10.11 -21.96 4.93
C ASN A 60 -9.54 -23.24 4.31
N PRO A 61 -9.21 -23.24 3.00
CA PRO A 61 -8.52 -24.37 2.39
C PRO A 61 -7.15 -24.59 3.06
N GLN A 62 -6.57 -25.77 2.84
CA GLN A 62 -5.17 -26.03 3.18
C GLN A 62 -4.26 -25.38 2.13
N TYR A 63 -4.23 -24.05 2.10
CA TYR A 63 -3.45 -23.30 1.12
C TYR A 63 -1.94 -23.33 1.46
N GLU A 64 -1.09 -23.37 0.44
CA GLU A 64 0.37 -23.44 0.59
C GLU A 64 1.09 -22.15 0.19
N GLY A 65 0.38 -21.18 -0.39
CA GLY A 65 0.92 -19.90 -0.85
C GLY A 65 0.02 -18.73 -0.46
N THR A 66 -0.33 -17.88 -1.43
CA THR A 66 -1.32 -16.83 -1.21
C THR A 66 -2.73 -17.42 -1.12
N PHE A 67 -3.60 -16.77 -0.35
CA PHE A 67 -5.01 -17.14 -0.26
C PHE A 67 -5.88 -15.89 -0.20
N VAL A 68 -6.85 -15.82 -1.11
CA VAL A 68 -7.74 -14.66 -1.25
C VAL A 68 -9.17 -15.09 -0.95
N PHE A 69 -9.87 -14.29 -0.16
CA PHE A 69 -11.29 -14.49 0.13
C PHE A 69 -12.02 -13.15 0.35
N PRO A 70 -13.35 -13.09 0.17
CA PRO A 70 -14.14 -11.91 0.52
C PRO A 70 -14.00 -11.59 2.01
N ASN A 71 -13.85 -10.31 2.35
CA ASN A 71 -13.80 -9.91 3.75
C ASN A 71 -15.16 -10.18 4.42
N ASP A 72 -15.17 -10.90 5.54
CA ASP A 72 -16.38 -11.22 6.30
C ASP A 72 -17.06 -9.98 6.89
N PHE A 73 -16.32 -8.87 7.03
CA PHE A 73 -16.80 -7.57 7.51
C PHE A 73 -16.46 -6.46 6.50
N PRO A 74 -17.08 -6.47 5.31
CA PRO A 74 -16.66 -5.60 4.21
C PRO A 74 -17.10 -4.15 4.44
N ALA A 75 -16.20 -3.21 4.16
CA ALA A 75 -16.52 -1.77 4.19
C ALA A 75 -17.36 -1.32 2.98
N LEU A 76 -17.36 -2.09 1.90
CA LEU A 76 -18.11 -1.85 0.68
C LEU A 76 -18.84 -3.13 0.25
N GLN A 77 -20.08 -2.98 -0.19
CA GLN A 77 -20.89 -4.07 -0.75
C GLN A 77 -21.29 -3.73 -2.20
N PRO A 78 -21.36 -4.72 -3.09
CA PRO A 78 -21.60 -4.48 -4.51
C PRO A 78 -23.01 -3.98 -4.79
N ASP A 79 -23.98 -4.34 -3.95
CA ASP A 79 -25.41 -4.10 -4.05
C ASP A 79 -25.91 -3.01 -3.08
N ALA A 80 -25.01 -2.23 -2.49
CA ALA A 80 -25.39 -1.13 -1.60
C ALA A 80 -26.40 -0.18 -2.29
N PRO A 81 -27.51 0.18 -1.61
CA PRO A 81 -28.55 1.02 -2.20
C PRO A 81 -28.04 2.44 -2.49
N GLU A 82 -28.72 3.14 -3.41
CA GLU A 82 -28.51 4.58 -3.53
C GLU A 82 -28.93 5.27 -2.22
N PRO A 83 -28.16 6.24 -1.72
CA PRO A 83 -28.67 7.15 -0.70
C PRO A 83 -29.84 7.95 -1.27
N GLY A 84 -30.71 8.46 -0.40
CA GLY A 84 -31.80 9.35 -0.82
C GLY A 84 -31.29 10.63 -1.48
N ASP A 85 -32.17 11.32 -2.22
CA ASP A 85 -31.84 12.56 -2.91
C ASP A 85 -31.31 13.62 -1.94
N SER A 86 -30.29 14.36 -2.38
CA SER A 86 -29.78 15.52 -1.66
C SER A 86 -30.71 16.72 -1.89
N ASP A 87 -31.15 17.36 -0.81
CA ASP A 87 -32.03 18.53 -0.85
C ASP A 87 -31.26 19.87 -0.82
N HIS A 88 -29.94 19.84 -0.62
CA HIS A 88 -29.13 21.05 -0.43
C HIS A 88 -27.66 20.89 -0.86
N PRO A 89 -27.03 21.89 -1.51
CA PRO A 89 -25.65 21.78 -2.02
C PRO A 89 -24.56 21.50 -0.98
N LEU A 90 -24.80 21.78 0.30
CA LEU A 90 -23.86 21.49 1.40
C LEU A 90 -24.06 20.10 2.04
N PHE A 91 -25.13 19.39 1.69
CA PHE A 91 -25.53 18.12 2.32
C PHE A 91 -25.70 17.04 1.25
N GLN A 92 -24.60 16.70 0.59
CA GLN A 92 -24.58 15.74 -0.52
C GLN A 92 -24.13 14.36 -0.05
N ALA A 93 -24.84 13.32 -0.49
CA ALA A 93 -24.47 11.92 -0.34
C ALA A 93 -24.49 11.25 -1.72
N ALA A 94 -23.66 10.22 -1.89
CA ALA A 94 -23.58 9.43 -3.12
C ALA A 94 -23.37 7.95 -2.78
N ALA A 95 -23.79 7.05 -3.67
CA ALA A 95 -23.59 5.62 -3.47
C ALA A 95 -22.10 5.24 -3.38
N ALA A 96 -21.81 4.35 -2.44
CA ALA A 96 -20.50 3.74 -2.26
C ALA A 96 -20.64 2.23 -2.43
N ARG A 97 -20.45 1.74 -3.66
CA ARG A 97 -20.49 0.31 -3.98
C ARG A 97 -19.09 -0.22 -4.20
N GLY A 98 -18.88 -1.49 -3.93
CA GLY A 98 -17.56 -2.08 -4.06
C GLY A 98 -17.47 -3.50 -3.52
N VAL A 99 -16.25 -4.02 -3.51
CA VAL A 99 -15.92 -5.28 -2.86
C VAL A 99 -14.66 -5.12 -2.02
N CYS A 100 -14.63 -5.82 -0.89
CA CYS A 100 -13.47 -5.90 -0.02
C CYS A 100 -13.00 -7.36 0.02
N LYS A 101 -11.75 -7.62 -0.35
CA LYS A 101 -11.08 -8.91 -0.22
C LYS A 101 -9.95 -8.83 0.80
N VAL A 102 -9.68 -9.95 1.48
CA VAL A 102 -8.45 -10.18 2.27
C VAL A 102 -7.57 -11.13 1.46
N MET A 103 -6.26 -10.89 1.47
CA MET A 103 -5.29 -11.77 0.82
C MET A 103 -4.15 -12.09 1.79
N CYS A 104 -4.11 -13.34 2.26
CA CYS A 104 -2.97 -13.88 3.00
C CYS A 104 -1.77 -14.03 2.06
N PHE A 105 -0.57 -13.69 2.53
CA PHE A 105 0.67 -13.79 1.76
C PHE A 105 1.29 -15.18 1.80
N HIS A 106 1.13 -15.88 2.93
CA HIS A 106 1.77 -17.16 3.21
C HIS A 106 0.97 -17.97 4.25
N PRO A 107 1.00 -19.30 4.28
CA PRO A 107 0.31 -20.11 5.30
C PRO A 107 0.82 -19.97 6.73
N TRP A 108 1.98 -19.35 6.93
CA TRP A 108 2.66 -19.29 8.23
C TRP A 108 2.55 -17.89 8.83
N SER A 109 2.00 -17.81 10.04
CA SER A 109 1.76 -16.55 10.75
C SER A 109 3.03 -15.92 11.32
N ASP A 110 4.11 -16.70 11.47
CA ASP A 110 5.42 -16.25 11.99
C ASP A 110 6.33 -15.65 10.90
N LEU A 111 5.83 -15.50 9.67
CA LEU A 111 6.55 -14.84 8.58
C LEU A 111 6.02 -13.43 8.32
N THR A 112 6.93 -12.59 7.83
CA THR A 112 6.61 -11.30 7.23
C THR A 112 7.36 -11.18 5.90
N LEU A 113 6.93 -10.27 5.01
CA LEU A 113 7.56 -10.05 3.70
C LEU A 113 9.11 -10.01 3.70
N PRO A 114 9.82 -9.33 4.62
CA PRO A 114 11.29 -9.34 4.62
C PRO A 114 11.92 -10.71 4.93
N LEU A 115 11.18 -11.63 5.56
CA LEU A 115 11.64 -12.98 5.92
C LEU A 115 11.22 -14.06 4.88
N MET A 116 10.32 -13.71 3.96
CA MET A 116 9.89 -14.60 2.88
C MET A 116 10.98 -14.74 1.81
N SER A 117 10.98 -15.85 1.08
CA SER A 117 11.86 -16.03 -0.08
C SER A 117 11.44 -15.11 -1.24
N LEU A 118 12.35 -14.83 -2.17
CA LEU A 118 12.03 -14.00 -3.34
C LEU A 118 10.91 -14.62 -4.20
N ALA A 119 10.84 -15.94 -4.29
CA ALA A 119 9.79 -16.64 -5.01
C ALA A 119 8.41 -16.48 -4.33
N GLU A 120 8.38 -16.50 -2.99
CA GLU A 120 7.16 -16.26 -2.22
C GLU A 120 6.68 -14.80 -2.38
N ILE A 121 7.58 -13.81 -2.31
CA ILE A 121 7.22 -12.40 -2.55
C ILE A 121 6.75 -12.21 -3.99
N ARG A 122 7.39 -12.88 -4.96
CA ARG A 122 6.97 -12.86 -6.36
C ARG A 122 5.54 -13.38 -6.53
N ALA A 123 5.16 -14.46 -5.84
CA ALA A 123 3.79 -14.98 -5.84
C ALA A 123 2.78 -13.98 -5.25
N VAL A 124 3.15 -13.23 -4.21
CA VAL A 124 2.34 -12.12 -3.68
C VAL A 124 2.11 -11.04 -4.74
N ILE A 125 3.17 -10.64 -5.46
CA ILE A 125 3.08 -9.63 -6.53
C ILE A 125 2.23 -10.11 -7.70
N ASP A 126 2.34 -11.38 -8.08
CA ASP A 126 1.50 -11.97 -9.13
C ASP A 126 0.02 -11.97 -8.72
N ALA A 127 -0.29 -12.38 -7.48
CA ALA A 127 -1.64 -12.33 -6.94
C ALA A 127 -2.21 -10.89 -6.89
N TRP A 128 -1.39 -9.90 -6.54
CA TRP A 128 -1.78 -8.49 -6.63
C TRP A 128 -2.13 -8.06 -8.06
N ALA A 129 -1.30 -8.43 -9.04
CA ALA A 129 -1.54 -8.08 -10.44
C ALA A 129 -2.81 -8.75 -10.99
N GLU A 130 -3.06 -10.02 -10.61
CA GLU A 130 -4.27 -10.76 -10.96
C GLU A 130 -5.52 -10.11 -10.35
N LEU A 131 -5.50 -9.79 -9.05
CA LEU A 131 -6.62 -9.12 -8.38
C LEU A 131 -6.91 -7.73 -8.94
N ALA A 132 -5.86 -6.96 -9.25
CA ALA A 132 -6.01 -5.64 -9.87
C ALA A 132 -6.66 -5.75 -11.26
N ALA A 133 -6.29 -6.75 -12.06
CA ALA A 133 -6.88 -7.00 -13.37
C ALA A 133 -8.33 -7.49 -13.27
N GLU A 134 -8.61 -8.45 -12.38
CA GLU A 134 -9.95 -9.01 -12.14
C GLU A 134 -10.94 -7.91 -11.71
N LEU A 135 -10.60 -7.20 -10.63
CA LEU A 135 -11.51 -6.20 -10.05
C LEU A 135 -11.58 -4.93 -10.92
N GLY A 136 -10.49 -4.60 -11.61
CA GLY A 136 -10.43 -3.46 -12.53
C GLY A 136 -11.33 -3.60 -13.76
N ALA A 137 -11.83 -4.80 -14.07
CA ALA A 137 -12.83 -5.00 -15.11
C ALA A 137 -14.22 -4.44 -14.74
N SER A 138 -14.52 -4.35 -13.43
CA SER A 138 -15.82 -3.93 -12.91
C SER A 138 -15.78 -2.61 -12.14
N TYR A 139 -14.62 -2.25 -11.58
CA TYR A 139 -14.47 -1.07 -10.71
C TYR A 139 -13.41 -0.11 -11.26
N PRO A 140 -13.68 1.21 -11.27
CA PRO A 140 -12.72 2.21 -11.74
C PRO A 140 -11.49 2.38 -10.83
N TRP A 141 -11.56 1.94 -9.57
CA TRP A 141 -10.44 2.00 -8.64
C TRP A 141 -10.31 0.69 -7.85
N VAL A 142 -9.08 0.17 -7.80
CA VAL A 142 -8.70 -0.99 -6.99
C VAL A 142 -7.54 -0.59 -6.10
N GLN A 143 -7.78 -0.53 -4.79
CA GLN A 143 -6.79 -0.20 -3.78
C GLN A 143 -6.26 -1.46 -3.12
N ILE A 144 -5.00 -1.80 -3.40
CA ILE A 144 -4.25 -2.80 -2.64
C ILE A 144 -3.51 -2.07 -1.53
N PHE A 145 -3.60 -2.56 -0.30
CA PHE A 145 -2.90 -1.96 0.84
C PHE A 145 -2.66 -2.99 1.96
N GLU A 146 -1.57 -2.81 2.69
CA GLU A 146 -1.21 -3.61 3.86
C GLU A 146 -1.16 -2.71 5.10
N ASN A 147 -1.79 -3.14 6.19
CA ASN A 147 -1.58 -2.56 7.51
C ASN A 147 -0.76 -3.56 8.32
N LYS A 148 0.51 -3.23 8.62
CA LYS A 148 1.43 -4.10 9.39
C LYS A 148 1.60 -3.58 10.81
N GLY A 149 1.38 -4.46 11.79
CA GLY A 149 1.62 -4.19 13.20
C GLY A 149 0.47 -3.47 13.91
N ALA A 150 0.40 -3.68 15.24
CA ALA A 150 -0.70 -3.16 16.08
C ALA A 150 -0.80 -1.63 16.05
N MET A 151 0.34 -0.92 15.95
CA MET A 151 0.38 0.54 15.85
C MET A 151 -0.34 1.07 14.60
N MET A 152 -0.40 0.28 13.53
CA MET A 152 -1.08 0.64 12.28
C MET A 152 -2.53 0.15 12.24
N GLY A 153 -3.09 -0.28 13.37
CA GLY A 153 -4.46 -0.78 13.47
C GLY A 153 -4.65 -2.22 12.98
N CYS A 154 -3.57 -2.98 12.79
CA CYS A 154 -3.66 -4.39 12.43
C CYS A 154 -3.91 -5.25 13.68
N SER A 155 -5.03 -5.96 13.71
CA SER A 155 -5.44 -6.80 14.85
C SER A 155 -5.04 -8.26 14.72
N ASN A 156 -4.61 -8.72 13.55
CA ASN A 156 -4.22 -10.11 13.30
C ASN A 156 -2.76 -10.17 12.80
N PRO A 157 -1.87 -10.95 13.46
CA PRO A 157 -0.44 -10.99 13.10
C PRO A 157 -0.14 -11.79 11.83
N HIS A 158 -1.09 -12.57 11.29
CA HIS A 158 -0.87 -13.36 10.07
C HIS A 158 -0.55 -12.42 8.88
N PRO A 159 0.45 -12.71 8.04
CA PRO A 159 0.86 -11.81 6.97
C PRO A 159 -0.21 -11.71 5.88
N HIS A 160 -0.81 -10.54 5.70
CA HIS A 160 -1.88 -10.32 4.74
C HIS A 160 -1.96 -8.86 4.28
N CYS A 161 -2.58 -8.65 3.12
CA CYS A 161 -3.08 -7.35 2.69
C CYS A 161 -4.60 -7.36 2.57
N GLN A 162 -5.15 -6.19 2.25
CA GLN A 162 -6.52 -6.03 1.83
C GLN A 162 -6.57 -5.44 0.42
N VAL A 163 -7.64 -5.76 -0.29
CA VAL A 163 -7.93 -5.22 -1.62
C VAL A 163 -9.35 -4.68 -1.63
N TRP A 164 -9.50 -3.37 -1.76
CA TRP A 164 -10.80 -2.71 -1.81
C TRP A 164 -11.00 -2.14 -3.21
N ALA A 165 -12.05 -2.59 -3.89
CA ALA A 165 -12.44 -2.05 -5.18
C ALA A 165 -13.71 -1.21 -5.03
N SER A 166 -13.73 0.00 -5.59
CA SER A 166 -14.81 0.97 -5.40
C SER A 166 -15.37 1.47 -6.73
N SER A 167 -16.69 1.69 -6.78
CA SER A 167 -17.40 2.25 -7.94
C SER A 167 -17.10 3.74 -8.21
N PHE A 168 -16.25 4.34 -7.39
CA PHE A 168 -15.85 5.74 -7.43
C PHE A 168 -14.32 5.84 -7.23
N LEU A 169 -13.74 6.96 -7.64
CA LEU A 169 -12.35 7.29 -7.32
C LEU A 169 -12.28 7.90 -5.92
N PRO A 170 -11.52 7.31 -4.97
CA PRO A 170 -11.28 7.91 -3.67
C PRO A 170 -10.58 9.27 -3.77
N ASN A 171 -10.60 10.04 -2.67
CA ASN A 171 -10.04 11.40 -2.65
C ASN A 171 -8.60 11.48 -3.15
N GLU A 172 -7.75 10.58 -2.68
CA GLU A 172 -6.33 10.57 -3.05
C GLU A 172 -6.11 10.21 -4.51
N ALA A 173 -6.76 9.14 -4.98
CA ALA A 173 -6.74 8.74 -6.38
C ALA A 173 -7.17 9.88 -7.31
N ARG A 174 -8.25 10.60 -6.95
CA ARG A 174 -8.77 11.73 -7.71
C ARG A 174 -7.79 12.91 -7.75
N LEU A 175 -7.12 13.20 -6.64
CA LEU A 175 -6.13 14.28 -6.57
C LEU A 175 -4.90 13.93 -7.42
N GLU A 176 -4.36 12.73 -7.28
CA GLU A 176 -3.19 12.28 -8.04
C GLU A 176 -3.49 12.17 -9.54
N ASP A 177 -4.66 11.70 -9.94
CA ASP A 177 -5.09 11.67 -11.35
C ASP A 177 -5.19 13.09 -11.92
N ARG A 178 -5.70 14.05 -11.14
CA ARG A 178 -5.77 15.46 -11.58
C ARG A 178 -4.38 16.07 -11.74
N THR A 179 -3.52 15.96 -10.73
CA THR A 179 -2.20 16.63 -10.70
C THR A 179 -1.25 16.02 -11.72
N GLN A 180 -1.25 14.69 -11.88
CA GLN A 180 -0.42 14.02 -12.90
C GLN A 180 -0.88 14.38 -14.32
N ARG A 181 -2.18 14.42 -14.60
CA ARG A 181 -2.69 14.86 -15.92
C ARG A 181 -2.34 16.31 -16.21
N GLN A 182 -2.40 17.19 -15.21
CA GLN A 182 -2.00 18.59 -15.37
C GLN A 182 -0.52 18.70 -15.69
N HIS A 183 0.35 18.02 -14.94
CA HIS A 183 1.80 18.01 -15.18
C HIS A 183 2.13 17.48 -16.58
N LEU A 184 1.52 16.36 -16.97
CA LEU A 184 1.72 15.79 -18.31
C LEU A 184 1.32 16.76 -19.42
N ARG A 185 0.20 17.48 -19.26
CA ARG A 185 -0.24 18.51 -20.23
C ARG A 185 0.73 19.70 -20.32
N GLN A 186 1.35 20.08 -19.21
CA GLN A 186 2.24 21.24 -19.12
C GLN A 186 3.68 20.92 -19.57
N HIS A 187 4.17 19.73 -19.22
CA HIS A 187 5.58 19.36 -19.38
C HIS A 187 5.82 18.27 -20.42
N GLY A 188 4.77 17.58 -20.89
CA GLY A 188 4.88 16.52 -21.90
C GLY A 188 5.48 15.20 -21.37
N VAL A 189 5.81 15.12 -20.09
CA VAL A 189 6.38 13.93 -19.42
C VAL A 189 5.56 13.56 -18.18
N PRO A 190 5.44 12.27 -17.82
CA PRO A 190 4.79 11.88 -16.57
C PRO A 190 5.56 12.38 -15.35
N MET A 191 4.86 13.03 -14.42
CA MET A 191 5.43 13.65 -13.21
C MET A 191 6.36 12.71 -12.44
N LEU A 192 5.92 11.49 -12.16
CA LEU A 192 6.69 10.55 -11.34
C LEU A 192 7.90 9.94 -12.05
N LEU A 193 7.91 9.91 -13.38
CA LEU A 193 9.10 9.48 -14.13
C LEU A 193 10.18 10.56 -14.11
N GLU A 194 9.78 11.81 -14.34
CA GLU A 194 10.68 12.95 -14.20
C GLU A 194 11.23 13.05 -12.77
N TYR A 195 10.37 12.86 -11.77
CA TYR A 195 10.80 12.84 -10.37
C TYR A 195 11.78 11.70 -10.05
N ALA A 196 11.52 10.48 -10.52
CA ALA A 196 12.41 9.34 -10.32
C ALA A 196 13.79 9.59 -10.96
N GLU A 197 13.83 10.19 -12.16
CA GLU A 197 15.09 10.55 -12.82
C GLU A 197 15.87 11.60 -12.02
N GLN A 198 15.20 12.65 -11.53
CA GLN A 198 15.82 13.68 -10.69
C GLN A 198 16.41 13.11 -9.40
N GLU A 199 15.69 12.22 -8.72
CA GLU A 199 16.19 11.59 -7.49
C GLU A 199 17.35 10.62 -7.77
N ALA A 200 17.30 9.87 -8.87
CA ALA A 200 18.39 8.98 -9.28
C ALA A 200 19.69 9.74 -9.61
N GLN A 201 19.59 10.96 -10.15
CA GLN A 201 20.74 11.84 -10.42
C GLN A 201 21.28 12.47 -9.13
N ARG A 202 20.39 12.94 -8.23
CA ARG A 202 20.78 13.66 -7.00
C ARG A 202 21.30 12.73 -5.90
N LYS A 203 20.72 11.54 -5.78
CA LYS A 203 21.07 10.47 -4.80
C LYS A 203 20.96 10.83 -3.32
N GLU A 204 20.65 12.06 -2.96
CA GLU A 204 20.55 12.53 -1.56
C GLU A 204 19.45 11.85 -0.73
N ARG A 205 18.36 11.41 -1.39
CA ARG A 205 17.19 10.78 -0.76
C ARG A 205 16.99 9.33 -1.20
N LEU A 206 17.94 8.79 -1.95
CA LEU A 206 17.93 7.41 -2.40
C LEU A 206 18.11 6.46 -1.22
N VAL A 207 17.18 5.53 -1.05
CA VAL A 207 17.23 4.49 0.00
C VAL A 207 17.79 3.20 -0.57
N VAL A 208 17.21 2.73 -1.68
CA VAL A 208 17.66 1.53 -2.37
C VAL A 208 17.24 1.61 -3.83
N GLU A 209 18.04 1.04 -4.72
CA GLU A 209 17.73 0.90 -6.15
C GLU A 209 18.11 -0.48 -6.67
N ASN A 210 17.48 -0.86 -7.76
CA ASN A 210 17.93 -1.93 -8.65
C ASN A 210 17.70 -1.52 -10.12
N VAL A 211 17.81 -2.48 -11.02
CA VAL A 211 17.72 -2.27 -12.48
C VAL A 211 16.39 -1.65 -12.91
N ASP A 212 15.26 -2.02 -12.29
CA ASP A 212 13.92 -1.57 -12.72
C ASP A 212 13.26 -0.61 -11.74
N TRP A 213 13.75 -0.51 -10.49
CA TRP A 213 13.07 0.19 -9.41
C TRP A 213 13.98 1.16 -8.65
N LEU A 214 13.33 2.16 -8.06
CA LEU A 214 13.92 3.20 -7.24
C LEU A 214 13.09 3.37 -5.96
N VAL A 215 13.72 3.36 -4.79
CA VAL A 215 13.11 3.71 -3.51
C VAL A 215 13.76 4.96 -2.96
N VAL A 216 12.95 5.98 -2.67
CA VAL A 216 13.40 7.25 -2.12
C VAL A 216 12.61 7.61 -0.87
N VAL A 217 13.18 8.45 -0.01
CA VAL A 217 12.38 9.28 0.89
C VAL A 217 11.85 10.44 0.05
N PRO A 218 10.54 10.54 -0.24
CA PRO A 218 10.06 11.59 -1.14
C PRO A 218 10.38 12.97 -0.56
N TYR A 219 10.68 13.93 -1.43
CA TYR A 219 11.07 15.28 -1.00
C TYR A 219 10.04 15.90 -0.04
N TRP A 220 8.77 15.57 -0.27
CA TRP A 220 7.58 15.99 0.47
C TRP A 220 7.07 14.96 1.50
N ALA A 221 7.93 14.08 2.02
CA ALA A 221 7.56 13.11 3.05
C ALA A 221 6.90 13.78 4.28
N THR A 222 5.79 13.21 4.74
CA THR A 222 5.08 13.62 5.97
C THR A 222 5.38 12.71 7.15
N TRP A 223 5.68 11.43 6.90
CA TRP A 223 6.11 10.49 7.95
C TRP A 223 7.65 10.45 8.05
N PRO A 224 8.22 10.26 9.26
CA PRO A 224 9.67 10.35 9.48
C PRO A 224 10.51 9.49 8.56
N TYR A 225 10.05 8.27 8.28
CA TYR A 225 10.71 7.32 7.39
C TYR A 225 9.80 6.93 6.22
N GLN A 226 8.94 7.84 5.75
CA GLN A 226 8.14 7.58 4.55
C GLN A 226 9.04 7.25 3.37
N THR A 227 8.68 6.24 2.59
CA THR A 227 9.33 5.95 1.32
C THR A 227 8.33 5.94 0.16
N LEU A 228 8.85 6.15 -1.05
CA LEU A 228 8.14 6.04 -2.30
C LEU A 228 8.94 5.10 -3.21
N LEU A 229 8.32 3.99 -3.62
CA LEU A 229 8.86 2.98 -4.52
C LEU A 229 8.28 3.20 -5.92
N LEU A 230 9.15 3.41 -6.92
CA LEU A 230 8.76 3.80 -8.29
C LEU A 230 9.44 2.88 -9.31
N PRO A 231 8.74 2.49 -10.40
CA PRO A 231 9.38 1.87 -11.54
C PRO A 231 10.18 2.92 -12.34
N ARG A 232 11.29 2.51 -12.93
CA ARG A 232 12.11 3.35 -13.82
C ARG A 232 11.54 3.43 -15.22
N ARG A 233 10.79 2.40 -15.64
CA ARG A 233 10.03 2.41 -16.88
C ARG A 233 8.67 3.07 -16.66
N HIS A 234 8.14 3.73 -17.69
CA HIS A 234 6.74 4.12 -17.69
C HIS A 234 5.83 2.90 -17.63
N VAL A 235 5.10 2.77 -16.53
CA VAL A 235 4.11 1.73 -16.25
C VAL A 235 2.87 2.41 -15.69
N CYS A 236 1.69 2.10 -16.24
CA CYS A 236 0.44 2.69 -15.77
C CYS A 236 -0.20 1.89 -14.63
N ARG A 237 -0.09 0.55 -14.68
CA ARG A 237 -0.72 -0.35 -13.71
C ARG A 237 0.16 -1.54 -13.36
N LEU A 238 -0.10 -2.17 -12.21
CA LEU A 238 0.70 -3.29 -11.71
C LEU A 238 0.71 -4.50 -12.68
N GLN A 239 -0.42 -4.77 -13.34
CA GLN A 239 -0.52 -5.83 -14.34
C GLN A 239 0.29 -5.56 -15.63
N ASP A 240 0.71 -4.31 -15.87
CA ASP A 240 1.51 -3.91 -17.03
C ASP A 240 3.02 -4.15 -16.81
N LEU A 241 3.41 -4.68 -15.65
CA LEU A 241 4.79 -5.09 -15.35
C LEU A 241 5.17 -6.35 -16.12
N ARG A 242 6.39 -6.35 -16.67
CA ARG A 242 7.02 -7.52 -17.30
C ARG A 242 7.49 -8.49 -16.23
N GLU A 243 7.70 -9.76 -16.59
CA GLU A 243 8.15 -10.80 -15.66
C GLU A 243 9.41 -10.40 -14.88
N GLY A 244 10.46 -9.94 -15.58
CA GLY A 244 11.70 -9.50 -14.93
C GLY A 244 11.52 -8.29 -14.00
N GLU A 245 10.56 -7.41 -14.28
CA GLU A 245 10.25 -6.26 -13.42
C GLU A 245 9.51 -6.69 -12.15
N ARG A 246 8.73 -7.78 -12.21
CA ARG A 246 8.09 -8.38 -11.03
C ARG A 246 9.10 -9.10 -10.14
N ASP A 247 10.07 -9.80 -10.74
CA ASP A 247 11.17 -10.42 -10.00
C ASP A 247 12.04 -9.38 -9.30
N SER A 248 12.38 -8.30 -10.01
CA SER A 248 13.15 -7.20 -9.42
C SER A 248 12.34 -6.40 -8.40
N LEU A 249 11.00 -6.34 -8.52
CA LEU A 249 10.11 -5.76 -7.50
C LEU A 249 10.16 -6.58 -6.21
N ALA A 250 10.09 -7.91 -6.30
CA ALA A 250 10.21 -8.79 -5.14
C ALA A 250 11.54 -8.56 -4.40
N SER A 251 12.64 -8.48 -5.15
CA SER A 251 13.97 -8.21 -4.60
C SER A 251 14.07 -6.85 -3.92
N ILE A 252 13.54 -5.77 -4.54
CA ILE A 252 13.67 -4.43 -3.96
C ILE A 252 12.78 -4.24 -2.74
N MET A 253 11.57 -4.84 -2.74
CA MET A 253 10.68 -4.83 -1.58
C MET A 253 11.33 -5.54 -0.39
N GLN A 254 11.91 -6.72 -0.60
CA GLN A 254 12.61 -7.43 0.48
C GLN A 254 13.74 -6.58 1.07
N ARG A 255 14.58 -5.99 0.20
CA ARG A 255 15.70 -5.13 0.64
C ARG A 255 15.22 -3.88 1.39
N LEU A 256 14.12 -3.27 0.96
CA LEU A 256 13.52 -2.13 1.65
C LEU A 256 12.99 -2.52 3.03
N LEU A 257 12.23 -3.61 3.11
CA LEU A 257 11.60 -4.03 4.35
C LEU A 257 12.63 -4.55 5.38
N ILE A 258 13.70 -5.21 4.94
CA ILE A 258 14.84 -5.55 5.80
C ILE A 258 15.48 -4.28 6.39
N LYS A 259 15.61 -3.21 5.61
CA LYS A 259 16.11 -1.91 6.09
C LYS A 259 15.16 -1.19 7.05
N TYR A 260 13.86 -1.47 7.00
CA TYR A 260 12.93 -0.93 7.98
C TYR A 260 13.01 -1.65 9.32
N ASP A 261 13.28 -2.96 9.29
CA ASP A 261 13.35 -3.80 10.49
C ASP A 261 14.72 -3.72 11.22
N ASN A 262 15.76 -3.07 10.64
CA ASN A 262 17.13 -2.96 11.18
C ASN A 262 17.64 -1.51 11.22
#